data_AF-A0A800AHC9-F1
#
_entry.id   AF-A0A800AHC9-F1
#
_cell.length_a   1.000
_cell.length_b   1.000
_cell.length_c   1.000
_cell.angle_alpha   90.00
_cell.angle_beta   90.00
_cell.angle_gamma   90.00
#
_symmetry.space_group_name_H-M   'P 1'
#
loop_
_entity.id
_entity.type
_entity.pdbx_description
1 polymer ?
#
loop_
_entity_poly.entity_id
_entity_poly.type
_entity_poly.pdbx_seq_one_letter_code
_entity_poly.pdbx_strand_id
1 'polypeptide(L)' 'MFGPFFPVNCSAIPEDLAESSFFGHVRGAFTGATTDRKGYFELADGRNC' A
#
# COMPACT_ATOMS: atom_id res chain seq x y z
N MET A 1 2.90 5.98 -23.26
CA MET A 1 1.66 5.24 -22.92
C MET A 1 1.98 4.07 -22.00
N PHE A 2 2.58 4.32 -20.84
CA PHE A 2 2.71 3.33 -19.77
C PHE A 2 2.41 4.05 -18.47
N GLY A 3 1.36 3.61 -17.76
CA GLY A 3 1.02 4.13 -16.44
C GLY A 3 2.11 3.76 -15.42
N PRO A 4 2.08 4.37 -14.23
CA PRO A 4 3.09 4.12 -13.20
C PRO A 4 3.06 2.64 -12.77
N PHE A 5 4.20 1.96 -12.91
CA PHE A 5 4.39 0.59 -12.47
C PHE A 5 5.11 0.57 -11.12
N PHE A 6 4.49 -0.06 -10.12
CA PHE A 6 5.03 -0.18 -8.77
C PHE A 6 5.44 -1.63 -8.47
N PRO A 7 6.74 -1.98 -8.58
CA PRO A 7 7.21 -3.30 -8.17
C PRO A 7 7.18 -3.42 -6.64
N VAL A 8 6.41 -4.39 -6.14
CA VAL A 8 6.31 -4.70 -4.70
C VAL A 8 6.97 -6.04 -4.42
N ASN A 9 7.90 -6.08 -3.47
CA ASN A 9 8.53 -7.31 -3.02
C ASN A 9 7.72 -7.93 -1.87
N CYS A 10 6.88 -8.93 -2.19
CA CYS A 10 6.01 -9.58 -1.21
C CYS A 10 6.77 -10.36 -0.12
N SER A 11 8.01 -10.80 -0.38
CA SER A 11 8.81 -11.54 0.62
C SER A 11 9.44 -10.63 1.67
N ALA A 12 9.56 -9.34 1.39
CA ALA A 12 10.09 -8.34 2.31
C ALA A 12 9.00 -7.71 3.19
N ILE A 13 7.72 -7.99 2.90
CA ILE A 13 6.58 -7.45 3.64
C ILE A 13 6.04 -8.55 4.57
N PRO A 14 6.00 -8.33 5.89
CA PRO A 14 5.41 -9.28 6.81
C PRO A 14 3.90 -9.36 6.57
N GLU A 15 3.33 -10.57 6.68
CA GLU A 15 1.93 -10.86 6.32
C GLU A 15 0.91 -9.93 6.99
N ASP A 16 1.12 -9.61 8.27
CA ASP A 16 0.30 -8.66 9.05
C ASP A 16 0.31 -7.23 8.46
N LEU A 17 1.42 -6.82 7.85
CA LEU A 17 1.56 -5.54 7.16
C LEU A 17 1.29 -5.65 5.66
N ALA A 18 1.13 -6.85 5.10
CA ALA A 18 0.94 -7.07 3.67
C ALA A 18 -0.42 -6.51 3.24
N GLU A 19 -1.50 -6.93 3.91
CA GLU A 19 -2.85 -6.39 3.63
C GLU A 19 -2.90 -4.87 3.82
N SER A 20 -2.31 -4.41 4.91
CA SER A 20 -2.17 -3.00 5.28
C SER A 20 -1.33 -2.17 4.29
N SER A 21 -0.41 -2.79 3.55
CA SER A 21 0.39 -2.13 2.51
C SER A 21 -0.29 -2.15 1.14
N PHE A 22 -1.00 -3.22 0.81
CA PHE A 22 -1.71 -3.34 -0.47
C PHE A 22 -2.98 -2.50 -0.52
N PHE A 23 -3.80 -2.57 0.53
CA PHE A 23 -5.07 -1.84 0.63
C PHE A 23 -4.94 -0.51 1.35
N GLY A 24 -3.89 -0.34 2.17
CA GLY A 24 -3.74 0.81 3.04
C GLY A 24 -4.33 0.56 4.42
N HIS A 25 -4.02 1.46 5.34
CA HIS A 25 -4.51 1.40 6.72
C HIS A 25 -4.69 2.80 7.29
N VAL A 26 -5.56 2.91 8.29
CA VAL A 26 -5.75 4.14 9.06
C VAL A 26 -4.86 4.13 10.30
N ARG A 27 -4.46 5.31 10.78
CA ARG A 27 -3.71 5.44 12.02
C ARG A 27 -4.46 4.73 13.18
N GLY A 28 -3.75 3.93 13.95
CA GLY A 28 -4.30 3.15 15.08
C GLY A 28 -4.91 1.79 14.73
N ALA A 29 -4.82 1.33 13.48
CA ALA A 29 -5.27 -0.01 13.10
C ALA A 29 -4.46 -1.15 13.76
N PHE A 30 -3.17 -0.91 14.03
CA PHE A 30 -2.26 -1.82 14.75
C PHE A 30 -1.18 -1.02 15.49
N THR A 31 -0.39 -1.66 16.37
CA THR A 31 0.63 -1.05 17.26
C THR A 31 1.82 -0.39 16.55
N GLY A 32 1.78 -0.23 15.23
CA GLY A 32 2.73 0.55 14.41
C GLY A 32 2.08 1.51 13.41
N ALA A 33 0.75 1.59 13.36
CA ALA A 33 -0.01 2.46 12.47
C ALA A 33 -0.01 3.92 12.98
N THR A 34 1.12 4.60 12.90
CA THR A 34 1.28 5.99 13.37
C THR A 34 0.69 7.02 12.41
N THR A 35 0.47 6.65 11.15
CA THR A 35 -0.03 7.51 10.08
C THR A 35 -1.05 6.75 9.24
N ASP A 36 -1.97 7.47 8.59
CA ASP A 36 -2.76 6.88 7.52
C ASP A 36 -1.88 6.63 6.30
N ARG A 37 -2.05 5.47 5.67
CA ARG A 37 -1.29 5.09 4.48
C ARG A 37 -2.24 4.57 3.42
N LYS A 38 -2.20 5.17 2.23
CA LYS A 38 -2.90 4.68 1.04
C LYS A 38 -2.26 3.40 0.54
N GLY A 39 -3.09 2.46 0.09
CA GLY A 39 -2.63 1.18 -0.43
C GLY A 39 -1.91 1.29 -1.76
N TYR A 40 -1.04 0.31 -2.06
CA TYR A 40 -0.42 0.20 -3.38
C TYR A 40 -1.45 0.11 -4.51
N PHE A 41 -2.64 -0.45 -4.27
CA PHE A 41 -3.71 -0.44 -5.26
C PHE A 41 -4.21 0.96 -5.60
N GLU A 42 -4.38 1.84 -4.61
CA GLU A 42 -4.75 3.25 -4.87
C GLU A 42 -3.61 4.02 -5.55
N LEU A 43 -2.36 3.70 -5.24
CA LEU A 43 -1.20 4.34 -5.84
C LEU A 43 -0.96 3.89 -7.30
N ALA A 44 -1.31 2.64 -7.61
CA ALA A 44 -1.19 2.06 -8.95
C ALA A 44 -2.46 2.28 -9.80
N ASP A 45 -3.64 2.43 -9.20
CA ASP A 45 -4.87 2.91 -9.84
C ASP A 45 -4.81 4.42 -10.07
N GLY A 46 -3.67 4.90 -10.57
CA GLY A 46 -3.55 6.20 -11.22
C GLY A 46 -4.40 6.20 -12.49
N ARG A 47 -5.73 6.17 -12.35
CA ARG A 47 -6.62 6.66 -13.38
C ARG A 47 -6.44 8.17 -13.40
N ASN A 48 -5.95 8.65 -14.53
CA ASN A 48 -5.94 10.05 -14.98
C ASN A 48 -4.65 10.85 -14.70
N CYS A 49 -3.63 10.66 -15.54
CA CYS A 49 -3.40 11.50 -16.73
C CYS A 49 -2.28 10.89 -17.60
#